data_AF-A0A1M7RPN7-F1
#
_entry.id   AF-A0A1M7RPN7-F1
#
_cell.length_a   1.000
_cell.length_b   1.000
_cell.length_c   1.000
_cell.angle_alpha   90.00
_cell.angle_beta   90.00
_cell.angle_gamma   90.00
#
_symmetry.space_group_name_H-M   'P 1'
#
loop_
_entity.id
_entity.type
_entity.pdbx_description
1 polymer ?
#
loop_
_entity_poly.entity_id
_entity_poly.type
_entity_poly.pdbx_seq_one_letter_code
_entity_poly.pdbx_strand_id
1 'polypeptide(L)'
;MRRWFGIGMATVLVVGVVFVAVAGRDQGTDEKAAAGDCGSTTIVRGVVGSEKSAFFADPRVRDAFATHCLVIKVDPAGSREIATTVDLDRYQFAFPSSSPAAEKLQRARSVQRVYTPFSSPMAVATFAPIVRTLTAAGVVRRTGTYSVLDMAKYLDLVARGVRWDALPGNTDYPARKSVLVTTTDPRSSNSAAMYAAIASYVLNGDAVVQDKAAEKRVLPTLSKLFLGQGYTDNSTEGPFEDYLATGIGKTPLVMIYEAQYVARLNRADGAIRPDMTLIYPSPTVLSKHTLVPLAPAGDQVGELLTSDPTLTALAAEHGYRTASPGAFRSVLDRAGPAAAPIAGDLVDVVEPPAYETSERLLNAIADAYNR
;
A
#
# COMPACT_ATOMS: atom_id res chain seq x y z
N MET A 1 -19.49 33.45 13.78
CA MET A 1 -18.28 33.64 12.96
C MET A 1 -17.32 32.43 12.86
N ARG A 2 -17.46 31.34 13.64
CA ARG A 2 -16.56 30.16 13.56
C ARG A 2 -16.93 29.05 12.55
N ARG A 3 -18.09 29.11 11.91
CA ARG A 3 -18.53 28.09 10.91
C ARG A 3 -18.16 28.40 9.47
N TRP A 4 -17.86 29.66 9.17
CA TRP A 4 -17.51 30.11 7.82
C TRP A 4 -16.03 29.91 7.50
N PHE A 5 -15.16 29.92 8.51
CA PHE A 5 -13.74 29.60 8.35
C PHE A 5 -13.48 28.13 8.01
N GLY A 6 -14.29 27.20 8.53
CA GLY A 6 -14.14 25.76 8.24
C GLY A 6 -14.54 25.39 6.80
N ILE A 7 -15.59 26.02 6.27
CA ILE A 7 -16.01 25.83 4.87
C ILE A 7 -15.01 26.52 3.93
N GLY A 8 -14.57 27.74 4.26
CA GLY A 8 -13.55 28.44 3.47
C GLY A 8 -12.22 27.67 3.36
N MET A 9 -11.78 27.01 4.43
CA MET A 9 -10.52 26.25 4.44
C MET A 9 -10.62 24.91 3.70
N ALA A 10 -11.77 24.24 3.74
CA ALA A 10 -12.03 23.04 2.93
C ALA A 10 -12.12 23.38 1.42
N THR A 11 -12.77 24.50 1.07
CA THR A 11 -12.83 24.96 -0.33
C THR A 11 -11.45 25.40 -0.81
N VAL A 12 -10.63 26.05 0.03
CA VAL A 12 -9.24 26.41 -0.31
C VAL A 12 -8.34 25.17 -0.45
N LEU A 13 -8.59 24.09 0.29
CA LEU A 13 -7.86 22.82 0.12
C LEU A 13 -8.29 22.08 -1.15
N VAL A 14 -9.58 22.01 -1.46
CA VAL A 14 -10.05 21.37 -2.71
C VAL A 14 -9.64 22.21 -3.93
N VAL A 15 -9.75 23.54 -3.86
CA VAL A 15 -9.26 24.44 -4.91
C VAL A 15 -7.74 24.39 -4.98
N GLY A 16 -7.01 24.26 -3.87
CA GLY A 16 -5.56 24.12 -3.85
C GLY A 16 -5.06 22.81 -4.46
N VAL A 17 -5.74 21.69 -4.20
CA VAL A 17 -5.44 20.38 -4.82
C VAL A 17 -5.79 20.38 -6.31
N VAL A 18 -6.93 20.99 -6.70
CA VAL A 18 -7.31 21.14 -8.11
C VAL A 18 -6.38 22.13 -8.82
N PHE A 19 -5.97 23.22 -8.18
CA PHE A 19 -5.06 24.21 -8.77
C PHE A 19 -3.63 23.69 -8.84
N VAL A 20 -3.17 22.83 -7.94
CA VAL A 20 -1.88 22.11 -8.12
C VAL A 20 -1.99 21.04 -9.21
N ALA A 21 -3.14 20.37 -9.34
CA ALA A 21 -3.40 19.40 -10.42
C ALA A 21 -3.68 20.01 -11.80
N VAL A 22 -3.98 21.32 -11.87
CA VAL A 22 -4.27 22.08 -13.10
C VAL A 22 -3.15 23.08 -13.43
N ALA A 23 -2.52 23.74 -12.47
CA ALA A 23 -1.34 24.59 -12.72
C ALA A 23 -0.08 23.77 -13.01
N GLY A 24 -0.04 22.49 -12.61
CA GLY A 24 0.93 21.51 -13.13
C GLY A 24 0.65 21.04 -14.56
N ARG A 25 -0.44 21.51 -15.20
CA ARG A 25 -0.82 21.16 -16.58
C ARG A 25 -0.51 22.24 -17.62
N ASP A 26 0.10 23.38 -17.25
CA ASP A 26 0.27 24.50 -18.19
C ASP A 26 1.62 25.23 -18.09
N GLN A 27 2.71 24.46 -17.93
CA GLN A 27 4.02 24.92 -18.38
C GLN A 27 4.47 24.04 -19.53
N GLY A 28 4.20 24.54 -20.74
CA GLY A 28 4.78 24.04 -21.97
C GLY A 28 6.30 24.12 -21.88
N THR A 29 6.91 22.96 -21.65
CA THR A 29 8.26 22.67 -22.09
C THR A 29 8.14 21.42 -22.94
N ASP A 30 8.48 21.56 -24.22
CA ASP A 30 8.44 20.53 -25.25
C ASP A 30 8.87 19.15 -24.72
N GLU A 31 7.89 18.26 -24.52
CA GLU A 31 8.13 16.82 -24.38
C GLU A 31 8.63 16.30 -25.74
N LYS A 32 9.92 16.51 -26.03
CA LYS A 32 10.66 15.52 -26.80
C LYS A 32 10.77 14.28 -25.92
N ALA A 33 9.70 13.49 -25.88
CA ALA A 33 9.83 12.06 -25.63
C ALA A 33 10.96 11.57 -26.54
N ALA A 34 11.92 10.84 -26.00
CA ALA A 34 12.93 10.17 -26.80
C ALA A 34 12.20 9.15 -27.68
N ALA A 35 11.72 9.62 -28.83
CA ALA A 35 11.14 8.79 -29.85
C ALA A 35 12.28 7.91 -30.35
N GLY A 36 12.22 6.62 -30.01
CA GLY A 36 12.76 5.61 -30.88
C GLY A 36 12.15 5.75 -32.29
N ASP A 37 12.56 4.87 -33.20
CA ASP A 37 12.12 4.83 -34.61
C ASP A 37 10.63 4.42 -34.77
N CYS A 38 9.74 5.01 -33.97
CA CYS A 38 8.31 4.77 -33.95
C CYS A 38 7.63 5.65 -35.00
N GLY A 39 7.09 5.03 -36.05
CA GLY A 39 6.27 5.73 -37.04
C GLY A 39 4.96 6.30 -36.46
N SER A 40 4.48 5.77 -35.33
CA SER A 40 3.35 6.33 -34.56
C SER A 40 3.38 5.82 -33.11
N THR A 41 3.01 6.70 -32.16
CA THR A 41 2.95 6.37 -30.73
C THR A 41 1.52 6.14 -30.27
N THR A 42 1.28 5.08 -29.49
CA THR A 42 -0.03 4.77 -28.90
C THR A 42 -0.11 5.29 -27.47
N ILE A 43 -1.09 6.15 -27.17
CA ILE A 43 -1.35 6.58 -25.79
C ILE A 43 -2.22 5.52 -25.11
N VAL A 44 -1.74 4.95 -24.01
CA VAL A 44 -2.45 3.94 -23.22
C VAL A 44 -2.76 4.52 -21.85
N ARG A 45 -4.05 4.71 -21.57
CA ARG A 45 -4.55 5.20 -20.28
C ARG A 45 -4.89 4.04 -19.36
N GLY A 46 -4.42 4.09 -18.11
CA GLY A 46 -4.78 3.10 -17.09
C GLY A 46 -5.17 3.73 -15.77
N VAL A 47 -5.87 2.97 -14.94
CA VAL A 47 -6.11 3.30 -13.54
C VAL A 47 -5.25 2.40 -12.65
N VAL A 48 -4.52 2.96 -11.69
CA VAL A 48 -3.51 2.23 -10.91
C VAL A 48 -3.66 2.47 -9.42
N GLY A 49 -3.23 1.50 -8.60
CA GLY A 49 -3.01 1.73 -7.17
C GLY A 49 -2.06 2.92 -6.95
N SER A 50 -2.40 3.83 -6.04
CA SER A 50 -1.67 5.09 -5.82
C SER A 50 -0.17 4.90 -5.54
N GLU A 51 0.22 3.80 -4.91
CA GLU A 51 1.62 3.49 -4.61
C GLU A 51 2.47 3.22 -5.88
N LYS A 52 1.83 3.00 -7.03
CA LYS A 52 2.51 2.86 -8.33
C LYS A 52 2.74 4.19 -9.05
N SER A 53 2.18 5.30 -8.55
CA SER A 53 2.26 6.60 -9.25
C SER A 53 3.71 7.00 -9.52
N ALA A 54 4.60 6.82 -8.54
CA ALA A 54 5.99 7.21 -8.70
C ALA A 54 6.77 6.32 -9.68
N PHE A 55 6.38 5.05 -9.85
CA PHE A 55 6.95 4.15 -10.85
C PHE A 55 6.57 4.63 -12.26
N PHE A 56 5.28 4.88 -12.53
CA PHE A 56 4.85 5.34 -13.85
C PHE A 56 5.26 6.79 -14.17
N ALA A 57 5.57 7.60 -13.15
CA ALA A 57 6.12 8.94 -13.32
C ALA A 57 7.64 8.97 -13.58
N ASP A 58 8.36 7.86 -13.32
CA ASP A 58 9.80 7.78 -13.54
C ASP A 58 10.12 7.94 -15.05
N PRO A 59 10.91 8.94 -15.46
CA PRO A 59 11.27 9.14 -16.86
C PRO A 59 11.86 7.88 -17.50
N ARG A 60 12.62 7.07 -16.76
CA ARG A 60 13.22 5.82 -17.27
C ARG A 60 12.17 4.76 -17.57
N VAL A 61 11.08 4.72 -16.79
CA VAL A 61 9.94 3.84 -17.06
C VAL A 61 9.18 4.32 -18.29
N ARG A 62 8.99 5.64 -18.43
CA ARG A 62 8.34 6.25 -19.60
C ARG A 62 9.14 5.97 -20.87
N ASP A 63 10.46 6.12 -20.81
CA ASP A 63 11.38 5.81 -21.91
C ASP A 63 11.36 4.33 -22.26
N ALA A 64 11.34 3.44 -21.26
CA ALA A 64 11.23 2.00 -21.46
C ALA A 64 9.91 1.59 -22.14
N PHE A 65 8.80 2.31 -21.93
CA PHE A 65 7.58 2.09 -22.72
C PHE A 65 7.64 2.74 -24.10
N ALA A 66 8.34 3.87 -24.24
CA ALA A 66 8.49 4.57 -25.50
C ALA A 66 9.30 3.78 -26.54
N THR A 67 10.23 2.91 -26.11
CA THR A 67 10.91 1.95 -27.02
C THR A 67 9.95 0.95 -27.66
N HIS A 68 8.77 0.74 -27.05
CA HIS A 68 7.68 -0.08 -27.57
C HIS A 68 6.56 0.77 -28.21
N CYS A 69 6.84 2.04 -28.51
CA CYS A 69 5.92 3.01 -29.08
C CYS A 69 4.66 3.25 -28.24
N LEU A 70 4.76 3.10 -26.91
CA LEU A 70 3.67 3.35 -25.97
C LEU A 70 3.95 4.57 -25.09
N VAL A 71 2.92 5.41 -24.90
CA VAL A 71 2.92 6.48 -23.89
C VAL A 71 1.88 6.16 -22.84
N ILE A 72 2.33 5.80 -21.65
CA ILE A 72 1.45 5.39 -20.55
C ILE A 72 1.00 6.62 -19.76
N LYS A 73 -0.31 6.77 -19.58
CA LYS A 73 -0.91 7.79 -18.71
C LYS A 73 -1.74 7.11 -17.63
N VAL A 74 -1.42 7.35 -16.36
CA VAL A 74 -2.11 6.68 -15.25
C VAL A 74 -2.87 7.66 -14.37
N ASP A 75 -4.06 7.26 -13.93
CA ASP A 75 -4.81 7.93 -12.88
C ASP A 75 -4.73 7.08 -11.60
N PRO A 76 -4.29 7.64 -10.45
CA PRO A 76 -4.22 6.89 -9.20
C PRO A 76 -5.60 6.79 -8.52
N ALA A 77 -5.88 5.61 -7.95
CA ALA A 77 -7.07 5.36 -7.13
C ALA A 77 -6.79 4.28 -6.07
N GLY A 78 -7.63 4.19 -5.04
CA GLY A 78 -7.55 3.08 -4.08
C GLY A 78 -7.91 1.75 -4.75
N SER A 79 -7.21 0.65 -4.49
CA SER A 79 -7.44 -0.57 -5.28
C SER A 79 -8.86 -1.15 -5.13
N ARG A 80 -9.53 -0.89 -3.99
CA ARG A 80 -10.94 -1.25 -3.83
C ARG A 80 -11.82 -0.35 -4.69
N GLU A 81 -11.57 0.95 -4.69
CA GLU A 81 -12.24 1.96 -5.53
C GLU A 81 -12.16 1.60 -7.02
N ILE A 82 -10.98 1.16 -7.50
CA ILE A 82 -10.79 0.68 -8.88
C ILE A 82 -11.79 -0.42 -9.24
N ALA A 83 -12.07 -1.33 -8.30
CA ALA A 83 -12.97 -2.45 -8.53
C ALA A 83 -14.45 -2.15 -8.23
N THR A 84 -14.79 -0.98 -7.68
CA THR A 84 -16.16 -0.68 -7.22
C THR A 84 -16.78 0.55 -7.84
N THR A 85 -16.06 1.67 -7.93
CA THR A 85 -16.65 2.98 -8.25
C THR A 85 -15.98 3.69 -9.42
N VAL A 86 -14.80 3.26 -9.85
CA VAL A 86 -14.14 3.83 -11.04
C VAL A 86 -14.90 3.45 -12.31
N ASP A 87 -15.15 4.44 -13.16
CA ASP A 87 -15.63 4.22 -14.53
C ASP A 87 -14.49 3.66 -15.40
N LEU A 88 -14.49 2.34 -15.57
CA LEU A 88 -13.43 1.62 -16.28
C LEU A 88 -13.48 1.80 -17.80
N ASP A 89 -14.58 2.30 -18.37
CA ASP A 89 -14.73 2.44 -19.83
C ASP A 89 -13.79 3.53 -20.38
N ARG A 90 -13.22 4.35 -19.50
CA ARG A 90 -12.21 5.37 -19.81
C ARG A 90 -10.79 4.84 -19.93
N TYR A 91 -10.56 3.56 -19.61
CA TYR A 91 -9.23 2.99 -19.41
C TYR A 91 -8.98 1.77 -20.31
N GLN A 92 -7.72 1.56 -20.67
CA GLN A 92 -7.26 0.40 -21.43
C GLN A 92 -6.73 -0.70 -20.52
N PHE A 93 -6.40 -0.38 -19.27
CA PHE A 93 -6.07 -1.36 -18.23
C PHE A 93 -6.43 -0.83 -16.83
N ALA A 94 -6.67 -1.76 -15.90
CA ALA A 94 -6.79 -1.47 -14.47
C ALA A 94 -5.71 -2.25 -13.70
N PHE A 95 -5.06 -1.62 -12.73
CA PHE A 95 -3.91 -2.21 -12.04
C PHE A 95 -3.99 -2.09 -10.50
N PRO A 96 -4.97 -2.77 -9.88
CA PRO A 96 -5.07 -2.84 -8.43
C PRO A 96 -3.88 -3.57 -7.79
N SER A 97 -3.66 -3.28 -6.53
CA SER A 97 -2.64 -3.90 -5.66
C SER A 97 -3.24 -5.08 -4.90
N SER A 98 -4.23 -5.75 -5.48
CA SER A 98 -5.13 -6.63 -4.75
C SER A 98 -5.64 -7.73 -5.66
N SER A 99 -5.27 -8.98 -5.38
CA SER A 99 -5.78 -10.13 -6.13
C SER A 99 -7.32 -10.22 -6.08
N PRO A 100 -8.00 -10.03 -4.92
CA PRO A 100 -9.45 -10.05 -4.89
C PRO A 100 -10.11 -8.95 -5.74
N ALA A 101 -9.54 -7.74 -5.73
CA ALA A 101 -10.04 -6.65 -6.57
C ALA A 101 -9.83 -6.94 -8.07
N ALA A 102 -8.67 -7.47 -8.44
CA ALA A 102 -8.36 -7.89 -9.80
C ALA A 102 -9.28 -9.03 -10.26
N GLU A 103 -9.57 -10.00 -9.41
CA GLU A 103 -10.50 -11.10 -9.70
C GLU A 103 -11.91 -10.58 -9.97
N LYS A 104 -12.41 -9.64 -9.16
CA LYS A 104 -13.69 -8.99 -9.44
C LYS A 104 -13.69 -8.31 -10.81
N LEU A 105 -12.66 -7.51 -11.10
CA LEU A 105 -12.54 -6.81 -12.37
C LEU A 105 -12.51 -7.78 -13.55
N GLN A 106 -11.73 -8.85 -13.41
CA GLN A 106 -11.60 -9.90 -14.41
C GLN A 106 -12.96 -10.54 -14.72
N ARG A 107 -13.72 -10.92 -13.68
CA ARG A 107 -15.07 -11.48 -13.83
C ARG A 107 -16.04 -10.45 -14.44
N ALA A 108 -16.01 -9.21 -13.98
CA ALA A 108 -16.92 -8.16 -14.43
C ALA A 108 -16.71 -7.73 -15.89
N ARG A 109 -15.47 -7.89 -16.40
CA ARG A 109 -15.07 -7.51 -17.76
C ARG A 109 -14.81 -8.71 -18.67
N SER A 110 -15.08 -9.93 -18.20
CA SER A 110 -14.85 -11.18 -18.93
C SER A 110 -13.44 -11.31 -19.51
N VAL A 111 -12.46 -10.83 -18.76
CA VAL A 111 -11.05 -10.80 -19.19
C VAL A 111 -10.44 -12.19 -18.96
N GLN A 112 -9.81 -12.77 -19.98
CA GLN A 112 -9.28 -14.13 -19.90
C GLN A 112 -7.91 -14.19 -19.20
N ARG A 113 -7.08 -13.17 -19.39
CA ARG A 113 -5.70 -13.13 -18.91
C ARG A 113 -5.46 -11.92 -18.03
N VAL A 114 -4.75 -12.12 -16.93
CA VAL A 114 -4.27 -11.06 -16.05
C VAL A 114 -2.76 -11.22 -15.86
N TYR A 115 -2.08 -10.14 -15.47
CA TYR A 115 -0.64 -10.12 -15.27
C TYR A 115 -0.32 -9.74 -13.83
N THR A 116 0.62 -10.43 -13.18
CA THR A 116 1.07 -10.07 -11.83
C THR A 116 2.58 -9.78 -11.87
N PRO A 117 3.00 -8.65 -12.46
CA PRO A 117 4.42 -8.37 -12.72
C PRO A 117 5.22 -8.10 -11.44
N PHE A 118 4.55 -7.66 -10.38
CA PHE A 118 5.20 -7.39 -9.11
C PHE A 118 4.32 -7.64 -7.89
N SER A 119 4.98 -7.77 -6.74
CA SER A 119 4.38 -7.94 -5.43
C SER A 119 5.08 -7.10 -4.37
N SER A 120 4.41 -6.86 -3.25
CA SER A 120 5.01 -6.21 -2.09
C SER A 120 4.41 -6.77 -0.80
N PRO A 121 5.21 -7.28 0.14
CA PRO A 121 4.70 -7.66 1.44
C PRO A 121 4.08 -6.47 2.18
N MET A 122 3.01 -6.72 2.92
CA MET A 122 2.55 -5.76 3.92
C MET A 122 3.57 -5.70 5.06
N ALA A 123 3.92 -4.48 5.46
CA ALA A 123 4.85 -4.20 6.54
C ALA A 123 4.32 -3.06 7.41
N VAL A 124 4.91 -2.91 8.60
CA VAL A 124 4.64 -1.78 9.48
C VAL A 124 5.89 -0.91 9.56
N ALA A 125 5.79 0.30 9.03
CA ALA A 125 6.80 1.33 9.20
C ALA A 125 6.76 1.90 10.62
N THR A 126 7.92 1.99 11.26
CA THR A 126 8.04 2.40 12.66
C THR A 126 9.45 2.93 12.97
N PHE A 127 9.73 3.12 14.26
CA PHE A 127 10.98 3.67 14.76
C PHE A 127 11.65 2.72 15.75
N ALA A 128 12.97 2.74 15.82
CA ALA A 128 13.74 1.89 16.72
C ALA A 128 13.28 1.97 18.21
N PRO A 129 12.94 3.15 18.78
CA PRO A 129 12.38 3.23 20.14
C PRO A 129 11.04 2.51 20.31
N ILE A 130 10.18 2.54 19.28
CA ILE A 130 8.91 1.81 19.28
C ILE A 130 9.15 0.31 19.24
N VAL A 131 10.10 -0.15 18.40
CA VAL A 131 10.50 -1.57 18.35
C VAL A 131 10.99 -2.06 19.70
N ARG A 132 11.84 -1.29 20.40
CA ARG A 132 12.31 -1.64 21.75
C ARG A 132 11.16 -1.77 22.74
N THR A 133 10.26 -0.78 22.76
CA THR A 133 9.07 -0.77 23.62
C THR A 133 8.19 -2.00 23.40
N LEU A 134 7.88 -2.31 22.13
CA LEU A 134 7.04 -3.47 21.81
C LEU A 134 7.76 -4.80 22.01
N THR A 135 9.08 -4.83 21.90
CA THR A 135 9.90 -6.01 22.24
C THR A 135 9.87 -6.27 23.74
N ALA A 136 10.03 -5.24 24.57
CA ALA A 136 9.91 -5.35 26.03
C ALA A 136 8.50 -5.79 26.47
N ALA A 137 7.47 -5.38 25.74
CA ALA A 137 6.09 -5.85 25.92
C ALA A 137 5.83 -7.27 25.39
N GLY A 138 6.81 -7.91 24.75
CA GLY A 138 6.71 -9.27 24.21
C GLY A 138 5.91 -9.40 22.90
N VAL A 139 5.56 -8.29 22.26
CA VAL A 139 4.71 -8.20 21.05
C VAL A 139 5.54 -8.17 19.77
N VAL A 140 6.78 -7.69 19.86
CA VAL A 140 7.74 -7.73 18.75
C VAL A 140 8.88 -8.68 19.08
N ARG A 141 9.32 -9.46 18.10
CA ARG A 141 10.50 -10.34 18.19
C ARG A 141 11.46 -10.06 17.05
N ARG A 142 12.76 -10.22 17.29
CA ARG A 142 13.79 -10.11 16.25
C ARG A 142 13.98 -11.45 15.53
N THR A 143 14.10 -11.42 14.21
CA THR A 143 14.34 -12.59 13.36
C THR A 143 15.49 -12.28 12.43
N GLY A 144 16.70 -12.76 12.77
CA GLY A 144 17.91 -12.35 12.07
C GLY A 144 18.11 -10.83 12.12
N THR A 145 18.06 -10.19 10.95
CA THR A 145 18.28 -8.74 10.80
C THR A 145 17.00 -7.90 10.90
N TYR A 146 15.83 -8.49 10.68
CA TYR A 146 14.54 -7.80 10.70
C TYR A 146 13.73 -8.12 11.97
N SER A 147 12.63 -7.41 12.18
CA SER A 147 11.74 -7.62 13.33
C SER A 147 10.34 -8.02 12.87
N VAL A 148 9.67 -8.78 13.72
CA VAL A 148 8.36 -9.37 13.46
C VAL A 148 7.38 -8.91 14.53
N LEU A 149 6.22 -8.42 14.10
CA LEU A 149 5.07 -8.12 14.94
C LEU A 149 4.22 -9.37 15.09
N ASP A 150 4.13 -9.90 16.31
CA ASP A 150 3.24 -11.00 16.66
C ASP A 150 1.80 -10.51 16.64
N MET A 151 1.06 -10.84 15.56
CA MET A 151 -0.28 -10.29 15.36
C MET A 151 -1.27 -10.77 16.42
N ALA A 152 -1.11 -11.99 16.95
CA ALA A 152 -1.99 -12.50 18.00
C ALA A 152 -1.83 -11.67 19.29
N LYS A 153 -0.60 -11.44 19.74
CA LYS A 153 -0.34 -10.61 20.93
C LYS A 153 -0.70 -9.14 20.72
N TYR A 154 -0.45 -8.61 19.53
CA TYR A 154 -0.87 -7.25 19.19
C TYR A 154 -2.39 -7.10 19.24
N LEU A 155 -3.14 -8.05 18.66
CA LEU A 155 -4.60 -8.02 18.67
C LEU A 155 -5.17 -8.19 20.08
N ASP A 156 -4.50 -8.93 20.98
CA ASP A 156 -4.84 -8.97 22.40
C ASP A 156 -4.69 -7.60 23.08
N LEU A 157 -3.61 -6.86 22.80
CA LEU A 157 -3.45 -5.48 23.29
C LEU A 157 -4.60 -4.59 22.81
N VAL A 158 -4.98 -4.69 21.54
CA VAL A 158 -6.09 -3.94 20.96
C VAL A 158 -7.42 -4.32 21.62
N ALA A 159 -7.68 -5.62 21.79
CA ALA A 159 -8.90 -6.11 22.40
C ALA A 159 -9.09 -5.56 23.82
N ARG A 160 -7.98 -5.50 24.59
CA ARG A 160 -7.91 -4.92 25.95
C ARG A 160 -7.84 -3.39 25.99
N GLY A 161 -7.72 -2.72 24.84
CA GLY A 161 -7.66 -1.25 24.75
C GLY A 161 -6.39 -0.66 25.38
N VAL A 162 -5.26 -1.38 25.32
CA VAL A 162 -4.00 -0.95 25.93
C VAL A 162 -3.50 0.34 25.28
N ARG A 163 -3.02 1.26 26.11
CA ARG A 163 -2.39 2.52 25.69
C ARG A 163 -0.89 2.45 25.78
N TRP A 164 -0.20 3.29 25.02
CA TRP A 164 1.26 3.36 25.05
C TRP A 164 1.80 3.66 26.46
N ASP A 165 1.21 4.63 27.17
CA ASP A 165 1.60 4.97 28.54
C ASP A 165 1.27 3.90 29.60
N ALA A 166 0.50 2.87 29.23
CA ALA A 166 0.20 1.72 30.07
C ALA A 166 1.11 0.51 29.78
N LEU A 167 2.00 0.59 28.79
CA LEU A 167 2.99 -0.46 28.53
C LEU A 167 4.07 -0.44 29.63
N PRO A 168 4.33 -1.57 30.31
CA PRO A 168 5.31 -1.62 31.38
C PRO A 168 6.69 -1.13 30.95
N GLY A 169 7.26 -0.18 31.70
CA GLY A 169 8.59 0.35 31.44
C GLY A 169 8.71 1.25 30.19
N ASN A 170 7.60 1.64 29.55
CA ASN A 170 7.65 2.51 28.38
C ASN A 170 8.03 3.96 28.75
N THR A 171 9.28 4.31 28.50
CA THR A 171 9.80 5.68 28.58
C THR A 171 10.07 6.30 27.20
N ASP A 172 10.16 5.46 26.17
CA ASP A 172 10.49 5.87 24.79
C ASP A 172 9.32 6.62 24.10
N TYR A 173 8.07 6.24 24.39
CA TYR A 173 6.87 6.86 23.80
C TYR A 173 5.65 6.79 24.75
N PRO A 174 5.60 7.58 25.84
CA PRO A 174 4.53 7.52 26.84
C PRO A 174 3.27 8.31 26.40
N ALA A 175 2.83 8.11 25.16
CA ALA A 175 1.67 8.79 24.61
C ALA A 175 0.38 8.26 25.23
N ARG A 176 -0.58 9.18 25.46
CA ARG A 176 -1.94 8.85 25.93
C ARG A 176 -2.85 8.36 24.80
N LYS A 177 -2.32 7.51 23.92
CA LYS A 177 -2.99 6.95 22.74
C LYS A 177 -3.04 5.42 22.85
N SER A 178 -4.03 4.80 22.21
CA SER A 178 -4.06 3.34 22.07
C SER A 178 -2.87 2.84 21.26
N VAL A 179 -2.38 1.64 21.59
CA VAL A 179 -1.39 0.93 20.78
C VAL A 179 -2.10 0.41 19.53
N LEU A 180 -2.02 1.18 18.45
CA LEU A 180 -2.66 0.86 17.17
C LEU A 180 -1.67 1.06 16.03
N VAL A 181 -1.72 0.15 15.05
CA VAL A 181 -1.12 0.35 13.73
C VAL A 181 -2.06 1.24 12.93
N THR A 182 -1.54 2.38 12.47
CA THR A 182 -2.29 3.29 11.60
C THR A 182 -2.37 2.70 10.19
N THR A 183 -3.53 2.76 9.56
CA THR A 183 -3.75 2.37 8.16
C THR A 183 -4.73 3.36 7.52
N THR A 184 -5.17 3.03 6.31
CA THR A 184 -6.01 3.83 5.45
C THR A 184 -7.50 3.57 5.67
N ASP A 185 -8.34 4.32 4.96
CA ASP A 185 -9.79 4.14 4.97
C ASP A 185 -10.20 2.78 4.36
N PRO A 186 -10.92 1.90 5.09
CA PRO A 186 -11.39 0.61 4.58
C PRO A 186 -12.42 0.73 3.45
N ARG A 187 -12.98 1.93 3.20
CA ARG A 187 -13.94 2.19 2.12
C ARG A 187 -13.31 2.20 0.73
N SER A 188 -12.04 2.56 0.63
CA SER A 188 -11.36 2.75 -0.66
C SER A 188 -10.02 2.02 -0.79
N SER A 189 -9.33 1.79 0.32
CA SER A 189 -7.92 1.43 0.29
C SER A 189 -7.63 -0.07 0.44
N ASN A 190 -6.62 -0.54 -0.29
CA ASN A 190 -6.16 -1.92 -0.18
C ASN A 190 -5.29 -2.18 1.05
N SER A 191 -4.51 -1.22 1.57
CA SER A 191 -3.75 -1.47 2.80
C SER A 191 -4.67 -1.74 3.99
N ALA A 192 -5.81 -1.05 4.06
CA ALA A 192 -6.88 -1.38 5.00
C ALA A 192 -7.47 -2.77 4.76
N ALA A 193 -7.70 -3.16 3.49
CA ALA A 193 -8.17 -4.50 3.13
C ALA A 193 -7.18 -5.61 3.53
N MET A 194 -5.89 -5.43 3.26
CA MET A 194 -4.84 -6.40 3.63
C MET A 194 -4.65 -6.45 5.15
N TYR A 195 -4.75 -5.31 5.85
CA TYR A 195 -4.71 -5.30 7.30
C TYR A 195 -5.91 -6.03 7.90
N ALA A 196 -7.11 -5.80 7.35
CA ALA A 196 -8.31 -6.53 7.75
C ALA A 196 -8.17 -8.03 7.48
N ALA A 197 -7.59 -8.43 6.35
CA ALA A 197 -7.31 -9.83 6.01
C ALA A 197 -6.40 -10.48 7.05
N ILE A 198 -5.23 -9.89 7.33
CA ILE A 198 -4.28 -10.38 8.34
C ILE A 198 -4.96 -10.52 9.72
N ALA A 199 -5.62 -9.44 10.18
CA ALA A 199 -6.24 -9.43 11.49
C ALA A 199 -7.39 -10.43 11.60
N SER A 200 -8.23 -10.52 10.55
CA SER A 200 -9.35 -11.47 10.53
C SER A 200 -8.88 -12.92 10.54
N TYR A 201 -7.79 -13.24 9.84
CA TYR A 201 -7.19 -14.58 9.83
C TYR A 201 -6.78 -15.02 11.24
N VAL A 202 -6.05 -14.17 11.96
CA VAL A 202 -5.59 -14.44 13.33
C VAL A 202 -6.76 -14.51 14.31
N LEU A 203 -7.71 -13.55 14.23
CA LEU A 203 -8.92 -13.56 15.07
C LEU A 203 -9.82 -14.79 14.81
N ASN A 204 -9.65 -15.42 13.66
CA ASN A 204 -10.38 -16.61 13.27
C ASN A 204 -9.65 -17.91 13.63
N GLY A 205 -8.59 -17.86 14.45
CA GLY A 205 -7.83 -19.03 14.87
C GLY A 205 -6.93 -19.56 13.77
N ASP A 206 -6.20 -18.65 13.12
CA ASP A 206 -5.29 -18.94 12.02
C ASP A 206 -5.96 -19.63 10.82
N ALA A 207 -7.13 -19.13 10.45
CA ALA A 207 -7.92 -19.64 9.33
C ALA A 207 -8.58 -18.51 8.53
N VAL A 208 -8.72 -18.70 7.22
CA VAL A 208 -9.45 -17.75 6.36
C VAL A 208 -10.92 -17.68 6.79
N VAL A 209 -11.48 -16.47 6.89
CA VAL A 209 -12.90 -16.26 7.14
C VAL A 209 -13.70 -16.71 5.92
N GLN A 210 -14.63 -17.65 6.09
CA GLN A 210 -15.39 -18.24 4.97
C GLN A 210 -16.91 -18.11 5.13
N ASP A 211 -17.42 -17.88 6.35
CA ASP A 211 -18.86 -17.88 6.63
C ASP A 211 -19.30 -16.75 7.59
N LYS A 212 -20.62 -16.57 7.71
CA LYS A 212 -21.23 -15.53 8.55
C LYS A 212 -20.95 -15.70 10.05
N ALA A 213 -20.75 -16.93 10.53
CA ALA A 213 -20.46 -17.18 11.94
C ALA A 213 -19.02 -16.76 12.28
N ALA A 214 -18.08 -17.05 11.38
CA ALA A 214 -16.71 -16.55 11.45
C ALA A 214 -16.67 -15.02 11.34
N GLU A 215 -17.42 -14.41 10.42
CA GLU A 215 -17.54 -12.95 10.33
C GLU A 215 -18.02 -12.34 11.66
N LYS A 216 -19.11 -12.86 12.23
CA LYS A 216 -19.65 -12.35 13.51
C LYS A 216 -18.64 -12.44 14.66
N ARG A 217 -17.79 -13.47 14.67
CA ARG A 217 -16.76 -13.67 15.69
C ARG A 217 -15.64 -12.63 15.58
N VAL A 218 -15.16 -12.34 14.37
CA VAL A 218 -13.99 -11.47 14.17
C VAL A 218 -14.34 -9.98 14.18
N LEU A 219 -15.53 -9.61 13.71
CA LEU A 219 -15.93 -8.21 13.48
C LEU A 219 -15.80 -7.27 14.69
N PRO A 220 -16.09 -7.66 15.95
CA PRO A 220 -15.97 -6.75 17.09
C PRO A 220 -14.55 -6.23 17.30
N THR A 221 -13.54 -7.12 17.29
CA THR A 221 -12.14 -6.70 17.45
C THR A 221 -11.61 -6.09 16.17
N LEU A 222 -11.99 -6.63 15.01
CA LEU A 222 -11.60 -6.11 13.70
C LEU A 222 -12.02 -4.65 13.53
N SER A 223 -13.27 -4.29 13.90
CA SER A 223 -13.78 -2.92 13.78
C SER A 223 -13.03 -1.93 14.68
N LYS A 224 -12.63 -2.34 15.89
CA LYS A 224 -11.86 -1.49 16.82
C LYS A 224 -10.53 -1.02 16.21
N LEU A 225 -9.91 -1.84 15.36
CA LEU A 225 -8.66 -1.48 14.68
C LEU A 225 -8.83 -0.24 13.81
N PHE A 226 -9.99 -0.04 13.20
CA PHE A 226 -10.25 1.05 12.27
C PHE A 226 -10.86 2.27 12.98
N LEU A 227 -11.87 2.06 13.82
CA LEU A 227 -12.59 3.15 14.49
C LEU A 227 -11.72 3.92 15.50
N GLY A 228 -10.69 3.27 16.06
CA GLY A 228 -9.78 3.88 17.04
C GLY A 228 -8.72 4.83 16.46
N GLN A 229 -8.61 4.93 15.13
CA GLN A 229 -7.52 5.66 14.47
C GLN A 229 -7.82 7.16 14.26
N GLY A 230 -9.10 7.55 14.27
CA GLY A 230 -9.52 8.89 13.84
C GLY A 230 -9.66 8.99 12.31
N TYR A 231 -9.42 10.18 11.75
CA TYR A 231 -9.46 10.39 10.30
C TYR A 231 -8.26 9.71 9.63
N THR A 232 -8.52 8.97 8.56
CA THR A 232 -7.52 8.24 7.78
C THR A 232 -7.67 8.58 6.31
N ASP A 233 -6.56 8.70 5.58
CA ASP A 233 -6.59 8.94 4.15
C ASP A 233 -7.13 7.74 3.35
N ASN A 234 -7.60 8.03 2.14
CA ASN A 234 -8.17 7.06 1.21
C ASN A 234 -7.13 6.16 0.52
N SER A 235 -5.84 6.48 0.65
CA SER A 235 -4.74 5.82 -0.04
C SER A 235 -3.49 5.75 0.84
N THR A 236 -2.66 4.73 0.63
CA THR A 236 -1.53 4.39 1.51
C THR A 236 -0.39 5.40 1.43
N GLU A 237 -0.36 6.22 0.38
CA GLU A 237 0.66 7.24 0.22
C GLU A 237 0.58 8.29 1.34
N GLY A 238 -0.63 8.74 1.71
CA GLY A 238 -0.82 9.76 2.75
C GLY A 238 -0.20 9.38 4.11
N PRO A 239 -0.57 8.23 4.72
CA PRO A 239 -0.01 7.80 5.99
C PRO A 239 1.50 7.53 5.94
N PHE A 240 2.03 7.11 4.79
CA PHE A 240 3.46 6.89 4.61
C PHE A 240 4.23 8.23 4.53
N GLU A 241 3.73 9.23 3.80
CA GLU A 241 4.29 10.57 3.80
C GLU A 241 4.25 11.20 5.20
N ASP A 242 3.18 10.99 5.96
CA ASP A 242 3.09 11.40 7.36
C ASP A 242 4.17 10.77 8.24
N TYR A 243 4.46 9.47 8.03
CA TYR A 243 5.55 8.77 8.71
C TYR A 243 6.92 9.39 8.38
N LEU A 244 7.17 9.69 7.10
CA LEU A 244 8.42 10.31 6.66
C LEU A 244 8.59 11.72 7.24
N ALA A 245 7.56 12.57 7.11
CA ALA A 245 7.63 14.00 7.42
C ALA A 245 7.40 14.33 8.91
N THR A 246 6.39 13.72 9.54
CA THR A 246 5.98 14.10 10.90
C THR A 246 6.65 13.25 11.99
N GLY A 247 7.11 12.04 11.63
CA GLY A 247 7.86 11.18 12.53
C GLY A 247 7.05 10.56 13.68
N ILE A 248 7.79 10.01 14.64
CA ILE A 248 7.28 9.16 15.74
C ILE A 248 6.13 9.77 16.56
N GLY A 249 6.08 11.10 16.69
CA GLY A 249 5.07 11.80 17.51
C GLY A 249 3.63 11.58 17.03
N LYS A 250 3.40 11.75 15.72
CA LYS A 250 2.07 11.61 15.11
C LYS A 250 1.75 10.15 14.81
N THR A 251 2.67 9.46 14.15
CA THR A 251 2.39 8.17 13.51
C THR A 251 3.47 7.12 13.85
N PRO A 252 3.44 6.51 15.05
CA PRO A 252 4.51 5.61 15.52
C PRO A 252 4.50 4.22 14.85
N LEU A 253 3.36 3.80 14.29
CA LEU A 253 3.17 2.55 13.56
C LEU A 253 2.28 2.80 12.35
N VAL A 254 2.73 2.47 11.14
CA VAL A 254 1.95 2.62 9.90
C VAL A 254 2.00 1.38 9.05
N MET A 255 0.83 0.84 8.69
CA MET A 255 0.70 -0.23 7.71
C MET A 255 0.99 0.30 6.31
N ILE A 256 2.00 -0.26 5.65
CA ILE A 256 2.47 0.14 4.32
C ILE A 256 2.75 -1.09 3.45
N TYR A 257 2.99 -0.85 2.16
CA TYR A 257 3.70 -1.81 1.32
C TYR A 257 5.21 -1.68 1.55
N GLU A 258 5.93 -2.79 1.70
CA GLU A 258 7.41 -2.80 1.79
C GLU A 258 8.06 -1.98 0.68
N ALA A 259 7.47 -2.02 -0.52
CA ALA A 259 7.98 -1.32 -1.71
C ALA A 259 8.07 0.19 -1.50
N GLN A 260 7.15 0.81 -0.77
CA GLN A 260 7.20 2.26 -0.50
C GLN A 260 8.44 2.63 0.31
N TYR A 261 8.78 1.83 1.32
CA TYR A 261 9.98 2.03 2.14
C TYR A 261 11.25 1.77 1.33
N VAL A 262 11.31 0.65 0.61
CA VAL A 262 12.50 0.29 -0.20
C VAL A 262 12.73 1.30 -1.32
N ALA A 263 11.68 1.82 -1.96
CA ALA A 263 11.79 2.86 -2.97
C ALA A 263 12.45 4.13 -2.41
N ARG A 264 12.01 4.59 -1.21
CA ARG A 264 12.61 5.77 -0.56
C ARG A 264 14.04 5.51 -0.10
N LEU A 265 14.31 4.31 0.41
CA LEU A 265 15.65 3.89 0.76
C LEU A 265 16.59 3.91 -0.46
N ASN A 266 16.15 3.36 -1.59
CA ASN A 266 16.93 3.28 -2.82
C ASN A 266 17.15 4.64 -3.51
N ARG A 267 16.20 5.59 -3.37
CA ARG A 267 16.40 6.97 -3.83
C ARG A 267 17.52 7.69 -3.08
N ALA A 268 17.85 7.25 -1.86
CA ALA A 268 18.87 7.86 -1.01
C ALA A 268 18.70 9.38 -0.85
N ASP A 269 17.45 9.86 -0.85
CA ASP A 269 17.07 11.28 -0.76
C ASP A 269 17.07 11.81 0.69
N GLY A 270 17.48 10.98 1.65
CA GLY A 270 17.49 11.31 3.08
C GLY A 270 16.13 11.20 3.78
N ALA A 271 15.06 10.77 3.08
CA ALA A 271 13.74 10.63 3.69
C ALA A 271 13.69 9.52 4.75
N ILE A 272 14.44 8.44 4.55
CA ILE A 272 14.60 7.35 5.53
C ILE A 272 15.75 7.69 6.47
N ARG A 273 15.42 8.01 7.72
CA ARG A 273 16.38 8.36 8.77
C ARG A 273 16.93 7.12 9.50
N PRO A 274 18.08 7.21 10.20
CA PRO A 274 18.67 6.05 10.88
C PRO A 274 17.80 5.41 11.97
N ASP A 275 16.87 6.16 12.57
CA ASP A 275 15.95 5.66 13.58
C ASP A 275 14.69 5.01 13.00
N MET A 276 14.44 5.18 11.70
CA MET A 276 13.32 4.59 10.97
C MET A 276 13.61 3.13 10.60
N THR A 277 12.59 2.28 10.67
CA THR A 277 12.73 0.85 10.43
C THR A 277 11.42 0.20 10.02
N LEU A 278 11.48 -1.05 9.57
CA LEU A 278 10.32 -1.89 9.28
C LEU A 278 10.20 -3.03 10.28
N ILE A 279 8.96 -3.37 10.61
CA ILE A 279 8.60 -4.64 11.24
C ILE A 279 7.54 -5.34 10.40
N TYR A 280 7.61 -6.67 10.31
CA TYR A 280 6.67 -7.45 9.50
C TYR A 280 5.60 -8.10 10.39
N PRO A 281 4.30 -7.91 10.11
CA PRO A 281 3.24 -8.72 10.72
C PRO A 281 3.52 -10.23 10.53
N SER A 282 3.19 -11.05 11.52
CA SER A 282 3.20 -12.51 11.42
C SER A 282 1.83 -13.02 11.90
N PRO A 283 1.00 -13.54 10.98
CA PRO A 283 1.24 -13.61 9.54
C PRO A 283 1.22 -12.23 8.85
N THR A 284 1.79 -12.14 7.65
CA THR A 284 1.60 -11.00 6.73
C THR A 284 0.87 -11.45 5.46
N VAL A 285 0.50 -10.51 4.60
CA VAL A 285 -0.02 -10.77 3.25
C VAL A 285 0.99 -10.27 2.23
N LEU A 286 1.26 -11.08 1.21
CA LEU A 286 1.98 -10.65 0.02
C LEU A 286 0.98 -9.99 -0.94
N SER A 287 0.97 -8.66 -0.97
CA SER A 287 0.14 -7.90 -1.90
C SER A 287 0.62 -8.17 -3.33
N LYS A 288 -0.19 -8.87 -4.11
CA LYS A 288 0.04 -9.09 -5.55
C LYS A 288 -0.55 -7.91 -6.32
N HIS A 289 0.27 -7.27 -7.14
CA HIS A 289 -0.17 -6.17 -7.97
C HIS A 289 -0.55 -6.79 -9.30
N THR A 290 -1.84 -6.80 -9.62
CA THR A 290 -2.38 -7.57 -10.74
C THR A 290 -3.03 -6.65 -11.74
N LEU A 291 -2.47 -6.59 -12.94
CA LEU A 291 -2.98 -5.82 -14.07
C LEU A 291 -4.05 -6.63 -14.79
N VAL A 292 -5.21 -6.01 -14.95
CA VAL A 292 -6.35 -6.49 -15.72
C VAL A 292 -6.43 -5.68 -17.01
N PRO A 293 -6.11 -6.29 -18.16
CA PRO A 293 -6.22 -5.61 -19.45
C PRO A 293 -7.68 -5.43 -19.84
N LEU A 294 -8.06 -4.22 -20.24
CA LEU A 294 -9.42 -3.86 -20.67
C LEU A 294 -9.52 -3.65 -22.19
N ALA A 295 -8.37 -3.52 -22.86
CA ALA A 295 -8.23 -3.37 -24.30
C ALA A 295 -6.87 -3.95 -24.75
N PRO A 296 -6.67 -4.24 -26.05
CA PRO A 296 -5.41 -4.81 -26.57
C PRO A 296 -4.15 -4.03 -26.18
N ALA A 297 -4.20 -2.69 -26.20
CA ALA A 297 -3.07 -1.87 -25.78
C ALA A 297 -2.74 -2.03 -24.27
N GLY A 298 -3.75 -2.29 -23.43
CA GLY A 298 -3.53 -2.59 -22.02
C GLY A 298 -2.99 -3.99 -21.77
N ASP A 299 -3.32 -4.95 -22.65
CA ASP A 299 -2.72 -6.29 -22.65
C ASP A 299 -1.21 -6.21 -22.91
N GLN A 300 -0.82 -5.44 -23.94
CA GLN A 300 0.59 -5.16 -24.22
C GLN A 300 1.33 -4.53 -23.02
N VAL A 301 0.69 -3.62 -22.29
CA VAL A 301 1.28 -3.05 -21.05
C VAL A 301 1.51 -4.15 -20.01
N GLY A 302 0.56 -5.05 -19.81
CA GLY A 302 0.70 -6.21 -18.92
C GLY A 302 1.83 -7.14 -19.30
N GLU A 303 1.96 -7.44 -20.59
CA GLU A 303 3.08 -8.24 -21.13
C GLU A 303 4.42 -7.58 -20.85
N LEU A 304 4.58 -6.31 -21.25
CA LEU A 304 5.82 -5.56 -21.08
C LEU A 304 6.25 -5.45 -19.61
N LEU A 305 5.33 -5.14 -18.70
CA LEU A 305 5.63 -5.10 -17.27
C LEU A 305 6.12 -6.46 -16.73
N THR A 306 5.77 -7.56 -17.39
CA THR A 306 6.12 -8.92 -16.98
C THR A 306 7.39 -9.43 -17.65
N SER A 307 7.62 -9.07 -18.92
CA SER A 307 8.68 -9.67 -19.75
C SER A 307 9.82 -8.71 -20.11
N ASP A 308 9.61 -7.40 -20.07
CA ASP A 308 10.67 -6.43 -20.38
C ASP A 308 11.66 -6.36 -19.20
N PRO A 309 12.95 -6.68 -19.42
CA PRO A 309 13.94 -6.71 -18.36
C PRO A 309 14.24 -5.32 -17.78
N THR A 310 14.10 -4.25 -18.57
CA THR A 310 14.29 -2.87 -18.12
C THR A 310 13.17 -2.47 -17.17
N LEU A 311 11.91 -2.73 -17.54
CA LEU A 311 10.76 -2.47 -16.67
C LEU A 311 10.81 -3.31 -15.39
N THR A 312 11.25 -4.57 -15.48
CA THR A 312 11.42 -5.46 -14.32
C THR A 312 12.50 -4.92 -13.37
N ALA A 313 13.64 -4.48 -13.90
CA ALA A 313 14.71 -3.88 -13.09
C ALA A 313 14.25 -2.58 -12.42
N LEU A 314 13.61 -1.68 -13.18
CA LEU A 314 13.07 -0.43 -12.64
C LEU A 314 12.01 -0.69 -11.57
N ALA A 315 11.13 -1.67 -11.75
CA ALA A 315 10.16 -2.04 -10.71
C ALA A 315 10.85 -2.46 -9.41
N ALA A 316 11.94 -3.24 -9.49
CA ALA A 316 12.75 -3.57 -8.32
C ALA A 316 13.39 -2.33 -7.67
N GLU A 317 13.88 -1.36 -8.46
CA GLU A 317 14.40 -0.08 -7.93
C GLU A 317 13.33 0.76 -7.22
N HIS A 318 12.07 0.61 -7.62
CA HIS A 318 10.90 1.16 -6.91
C HIS A 318 10.41 0.24 -5.78
N GLY A 319 11.26 -0.68 -5.31
CA GLY A 319 11.04 -1.49 -4.12
C GLY A 319 10.12 -2.69 -4.31
N TYR A 320 9.66 -2.96 -5.53
CA TYR A 320 8.80 -4.10 -5.78
C TYR A 320 9.57 -5.42 -5.85
N ARG A 321 8.99 -6.48 -5.31
CA ARG A 321 9.46 -7.85 -5.55
C ARG A 321 8.92 -8.34 -6.88
N THR A 322 9.80 -8.60 -7.83
CA THR A 322 9.45 -9.01 -9.19
C THR A 322 9.69 -10.51 -9.41
N ALA A 323 9.35 -11.00 -10.61
CA ALA A 323 9.68 -12.38 -11.02
C ALA A 323 11.20 -12.65 -11.11
N SER A 324 12.05 -11.62 -10.95
CA SER A 324 13.50 -11.74 -10.84
C SER A 324 13.96 -11.43 -9.42
N PRO A 325 14.06 -12.44 -8.51
CA PRO A 325 14.52 -12.23 -7.14
C PRO A 325 15.90 -11.57 -7.05
N GLY A 326 16.76 -11.82 -8.05
CA GLY A 326 18.08 -11.20 -8.14
C GLY A 326 18.02 -9.68 -8.26
N ALA A 327 17.08 -9.13 -9.03
CA ALA A 327 16.93 -7.68 -9.21
C ALA A 327 16.60 -6.98 -7.89
N PHE A 328 15.66 -7.53 -7.11
CA PHE A 328 15.33 -7.00 -5.78
C PHE A 328 16.49 -7.12 -4.80
N ARG A 329 17.20 -8.27 -4.80
CA ARG A 329 18.39 -8.46 -3.96
C ARG A 329 19.48 -7.43 -4.27
N SER A 330 19.75 -7.16 -5.55
CA SER A 330 20.72 -6.14 -5.95
C SER A 330 20.33 -4.73 -5.49
N VAL A 331 19.03 -4.41 -5.38
CA VAL A 331 18.57 -3.15 -4.79
C VAL A 331 18.92 -3.08 -3.31
N LEU A 332 18.68 -4.15 -2.55
CA LEU A 332 19.02 -4.21 -1.12
C LEU A 332 20.54 -4.18 -0.90
N ASP A 333 21.31 -4.89 -1.72
CA ASP A 333 22.78 -4.92 -1.63
C ASP A 333 23.37 -3.51 -1.85
N ARG A 334 22.84 -2.75 -2.82
CA ARG A 334 23.24 -1.34 -3.05
C ARG A 334 22.91 -0.43 -1.87
N ALA A 335 21.79 -0.67 -1.19
CA ALA A 335 21.40 0.07 0.01
C ALA A 335 22.20 -0.34 1.27
N GLY A 336 22.91 -1.48 1.23
CA GLY A 336 23.87 -1.89 2.24
C GLY A 336 23.25 -2.05 3.64
N PRO A 337 23.93 -1.59 4.71
CA PRO A 337 23.44 -1.74 6.09
C PRO A 337 22.05 -1.13 6.35
N ALA A 338 21.65 -0.11 5.60
CA ALA A 338 20.35 0.53 5.76
C ALA A 338 19.18 -0.37 5.29
N ALA A 339 19.45 -1.38 4.47
CA ALA A 339 18.49 -2.41 4.06
C ALA A 339 18.37 -3.57 5.06
N ALA A 340 19.16 -3.60 6.14
CA ALA A 340 19.11 -4.70 7.13
C ALA A 340 17.71 -4.99 7.70
N PRO A 341 16.81 -4.00 7.91
CA PRO A 341 15.44 -4.27 8.35
C PRO A 341 14.53 -4.94 7.30
N ILE A 342 14.94 -5.02 6.03
CA ILE A 342 14.15 -5.61 4.96
C ILE A 342 14.34 -7.13 4.98
N ALA A 343 13.25 -7.89 5.08
CA ALA A 343 13.31 -9.34 5.10
C ALA A 343 13.75 -9.88 3.72
N GLY A 344 14.73 -10.79 3.67
CA GLY A 344 15.08 -11.48 2.42
C GLY A 344 13.92 -12.37 1.95
N ASP A 345 13.53 -13.30 2.81
CA ASP A 345 12.41 -14.23 2.58
C ASP A 345 11.40 -14.13 3.72
N LEU A 346 10.11 -14.20 3.38
CA LEU A 346 9.00 -14.22 4.33
C LEU A 346 8.36 -15.61 4.30
N VAL A 347 8.21 -16.21 5.49
CA VAL A 347 7.67 -17.58 5.64
C VAL A 347 6.19 -17.56 6.00
N ASP A 348 5.80 -16.70 6.95
CA ASP A 348 4.44 -16.65 7.49
C ASP A 348 3.57 -15.66 6.69
N VAL A 349 3.20 -16.10 5.48
CA VAL A 349 2.41 -15.33 4.52
C VAL A 349 1.06 -16.02 4.31
N VAL A 350 -0.02 -15.26 4.44
CA VAL A 350 -1.39 -15.74 4.21
C VAL A 350 -2.02 -15.05 3.00
N GLU A 351 -3.04 -15.68 2.42
CA GLU A 351 -3.85 -15.10 1.36
C GLU A 351 -5.09 -14.40 1.98
N PRO A 352 -5.53 -13.27 1.41
CA PRO A 352 -6.78 -12.63 1.83
C PRO A 352 -8.00 -13.54 1.55
N PRO A 353 -9.12 -13.35 2.26
CA PRO A 353 -10.37 -14.02 1.92
C PRO A 353 -10.80 -13.70 0.48
N ALA A 354 -11.63 -14.59 -0.09
CA ALA A 354 -12.29 -14.35 -1.36
C ALA A 354 -12.97 -12.96 -1.39
N TYR A 355 -13.08 -12.36 -2.58
CA TYR A 355 -13.54 -10.98 -2.75
C TYR A 355 -14.84 -10.69 -1.98
N GLU A 356 -15.84 -11.56 -2.09
CA GLU A 356 -17.15 -11.36 -1.47
C GLU A 356 -17.07 -11.36 0.06
N THR A 357 -16.21 -12.18 0.66
CA THR A 357 -16.02 -12.21 2.12
C THR A 357 -15.23 -11.00 2.59
N SER A 358 -14.18 -10.62 1.87
CA SER A 358 -13.42 -9.39 2.13
C SER A 358 -14.33 -8.16 2.10
N GLU A 359 -15.22 -8.05 1.12
CA GLU A 359 -16.18 -6.94 1.04
C GLU A 359 -17.20 -6.95 2.18
N ARG A 360 -17.71 -8.12 2.61
CA ARG A 360 -18.63 -8.19 3.76
C ARG A 360 -17.95 -7.68 5.04
N LEU A 361 -16.70 -8.07 5.28
CA LEU A 361 -15.94 -7.57 6.42
C LEU A 361 -15.70 -6.06 6.33
N LEU A 362 -15.24 -5.56 5.18
CA LEU A 362 -14.96 -4.13 4.97
C LEU A 362 -16.21 -3.26 5.02
N ASN A 363 -17.33 -3.72 4.47
CA ASN A 363 -18.60 -3.00 4.56
C ASN A 363 -19.13 -2.97 6.00
N ALA A 364 -19.02 -4.07 6.75
CA ALA A 364 -19.42 -4.07 8.15
C ALA A 364 -18.58 -3.09 9.00
N ILE A 365 -17.29 -2.96 8.70
CA ILE A 365 -16.42 -1.95 9.33
C ILE A 365 -16.84 -0.54 8.90
N ALA A 366 -17.08 -0.31 7.61
CA ALA A 366 -17.51 0.98 7.07
C ALA A 366 -18.84 1.44 7.68
N ASP A 367 -19.81 0.53 7.84
CA ASP A 367 -21.10 0.81 8.46
C ASP A 367 -20.95 1.23 9.92
N ALA A 368 -19.92 0.73 10.61
CA ALA A 368 -19.65 1.08 12.00
C ALA A 368 -19.13 2.51 12.18
N TYR A 369 -18.62 3.17 11.13
CA TYR A 369 -18.30 4.61 11.17
C TYR A 369 -19.55 5.51 11.18
N ASN A 370 -20.71 4.98 10.77
CA ASN A 370 -21.96 5.73 10.66
C ASN A 370 -22.92 5.50 11.85
N ARG A 371 -22.50 4.72 12.85
CA ARG A 371 -23.26 4.45 14.08
C ARG A 371 -22.67 5.25 15.23
#